data_AF-A0A0J6CW80-F1
#
_entry.id   AF-A0A0J6CW80-F1
#
_cell.length_a   1.000
_cell.length_b   1.000
_cell.length_c   1.000
_cell.angle_alpha   90.00
_cell.angle_beta   90.00
_cell.angle_gamma   90.00
#
_symmetry.space_group_name_H-M   'P 1'
#
loop_
_entity.id
_entity.type
_entity.pdbx_description
1 polymer ?
#
loop_
_entity_poly.entity_id
_entity_poly.type
_entity_poly.pdbx_seq_one_letter_code
_entity_poly.pdbx_strand_id
1 'polypeptide(L)'
;MLLSILIKIFIIGFGGLLLGAVLGKWAYTYYQHHLEALYLFCGGMLIGVIGFELVPESIQLFNFWSLLAGFSLSFILFNYMESAFHSMFKHKSYLSLIAFVFAILAHNVPVGIALGMSGSNEAFGMALLLALFIHHLPEGIALYILTRISTLNEMVVVLAACIVSLVLSFSAGIGMYTAPTKDWNGIFMGIAIGSLCYVAFHEMIGKVLGRIVKRELFFFVTLGILVLYLYLQLSHEFL
;
A
#
# COMPACT_ATOMS: atom_id res chain seq x y z
N MET A 1 -5.82 -20.67 -18.52
CA MET A 1 -4.52 -20.00 -18.26
C MET A 1 -4.69 -18.61 -17.66
N LEU A 2 -5.42 -17.70 -18.32
CA LEU A 2 -5.67 -16.34 -17.79
C LEU A 2 -6.36 -16.37 -16.41
N LEU A 3 -7.54 -17.02 -16.33
CA LEU A 3 -8.32 -17.10 -15.09
C LEU A 3 -7.52 -17.67 -13.91
N SER A 4 -6.66 -18.66 -14.15
CA SER A 4 -5.80 -19.23 -13.11
C SER A 4 -4.74 -18.25 -12.60
N ILE A 5 -4.21 -17.36 -13.44
CA ILE A 5 -3.26 -16.33 -12.99
C ILE A 5 -3.98 -15.28 -12.15
N LEU A 6 -5.15 -14.82 -12.61
CA LEU A 6 -5.96 -13.84 -11.88
C LEU A 6 -6.39 -14.35 -10.50
N ILE A 7 -6.77 -15.63 -10.40
CA ILE A 7 -7.09 -16.28 -9.13
C ILE A 7 -5.86 -16.33 -8.21
N LYS A 8 -4.67 -16.64 -8.74
CA LYS A 8 -3.43 -16.63 -7.93
C LYS A 8 -3.13 -15.24 -7.38
N ILE A 9 -3.20 -14.21 -8.22
CA ILE A 9 -2.99 -12.80 -7.79
C ILE A 9 -4.00 -12.44 -6.70
N PHE A 10 -5.26 -12.79 -6.87
CA PHE A 10 -6.30 -12.55 -5.87
C PHE A 10 -5.98 -13.25 -4.54
N ILE A 11 -5.73 -14.56 -4.56
CA ILE A 11 -5.47 -15.35 -3.34
C ILE A 11 -4.24 -14.81 -2.60
N ILE A 12 -3.21 -14.44 -3.33
CA ILE A 12 -1.95 -13.96 -2.77
C ILE A 12 -2.08 -12.56 -2.19
N GLY A 13 -2.70 -11.63 -2.93
CA GLY A 13 -2.99 -10.29 -2.39
C GLY A 13 -3.90 -10.36 -1.16
N PHE A 14 -4.97 -11.16 -1.24
CA PHE A 14 -5.91 -11.32 -0.14
C PHE A 14 -5.26 -11.98 1.08
N GLY A 15 -4.46 -13.02 0.86
CA GLY A 15 -3.70 -13.70 1.90
C GLY A 15 -2.70 -12.78 2.59
N GLY A 16 -1.96 -11.98 1.82
CA GLY A 16 -1.01 -11.00 2.35
C GLY A 16 -1.68 -9.95 3.22
N LEU A 17 -2.78 -9.36 2.74
CA LEU A 17 -3.57 -8.38 3.49
C LEU A 17 -4.18 -8.95 4.77
N LEU A 18 -4.72 -10.18 4.72
CA LEU A 18 -5.29 -10.81 5.92
C LEU A 18 -4.23 -11.20 6.94
N LEU A 19 -3.09 -11.76 6.51
CA LEU A 19 -2.01 -12.08 7.43
C LEU A 19 -1.40 -10.81 8.03
N GLY A 20 -1.22 -9.76 7.23
CA GLY A 20 -0.91 -8.42 7.71
C GLY A 20 -1.91 -7.95 8.76
N ALA A 21 -3.21 -8.10 8.52
CA ALA A 21 -4.23 -7.73 9.49
C ALA A 21 -4.17 -8.52 10.80
N VAL A 22 -3.85 -9.82 10.75
CA VAL A 22 -3.63 -10.64 11.97
C VAL A 22 -2.41 -10.13 12.75
N LEU A 23 -1.31 -9.80 12.07
CA LEU A 23 -0.14 -9.17 12.70
C LEU A 23 -0.51 -7.81 13.30
N GLY A 24 -1.31 -7.01 12.58
CA GLY A 24 -1.84 -5.74 13.06
C GLY A 24 -2.74 -5.89 14.29
N LYS A 25 -3.50 -6.99 14.38
CA LYS A 25 -4.30 -7.34 15.57
C LYS A 25 -3.43 -7.64 16.78
N TRP A 26 -2.34 -8.37 16.60
CA TRP A 26 -1.38 -8.61 17.67
C TRP A 26 -0.69 -7.31 18.09
N ALA A 27 -0.21 -6.51 17.14
CA ALA A 27 0.40 -5.20 17.41
C ALA A 27 -0.58 -4.28 18.16
N TYR A 28 -1.82 -4.17 17.68
CA TYR A 28 -2.87 -3.38 18.32
C TYR A 28 -3.15 -3.86 19.74
N THR A 29 -3.31 -5.17 19.95
CA THR A 29 -3.59 -5.75 21.27
C THR A 29 -2.45 -5.51 22.26
N TYR A 30 -1.21 -5.50 21.79
CA TYR A 30 -0.05 -5.23 22.63
C TYR A 30 0.11 -3.73 22.95
N TYR A 31 -0.20 -2.84 22.01
CA TYR A 31 0.00 -1.39 22.11
C TYR A 31 -1.29 -0.58 22.36
N GLN A 32 -2.39 -1.20 22.84
CA GLN A 32 -3.77 -0.63 22.88
C GLN A 32 -3.93 0.80 23.42
N HIS A 33 -2.95 1.36 24.13
CA HIS A 33 -2.99 2.70 24.70
C HIS A 33 -2.23 3.79 23.92
N HIS A 34 -1.52 3.45 22.83
CA HIS A 34 -0.73 4.41 22.05
C HIS A 34 -1.11 4.39 20.55
N LEU A 35 -2.33 4.83 20.24
CA LEU A 35 -2.82 4.90 18.85
C LEU A 35 -1.90 5.75 17.95
N GLU A 36 -1.31 6.82 18.51
CA GLU A 36 -0.38 7.68 17.80
C GLU A 36 0.91 6.95 17.41
N ALA A 37 1.41 6.07 18.30
CA ALA A 37 2.57 5.23 18.00
C ALA A 37 2.28 4.25 16.86
N LEU A 38 1.08 3.65 16.84
CA LEU A 38 0.67 2.74 15.77
C LEU A 38 0.54 3.45 14.42
N TYR A 39 0.00 4.68 14.40
CA TYR A 39 -0.03 5.52 13.19
C TYR A 39 1.38 5.78 12.64
N LEU A 40 2.32 6.18 13.51
CA LEU A 40 3.70 6.45 13.12
C LEU A 40 4.46 5.21 12.66
N PHE A 41 4.25 4.10 13.35
CA PHE A 41 4.84 2.82 12.98
C PHE A 41 4.38 2.37 11.59
N CYS A 42 3.07 2.44 11.31
CA CYS A 42 2.53 2.17 9.97
C CYS A 42 3.07 3.14 8.92
N GLY A 43 3.12 4.45 9.23
CA GLY A 43 3.72 5.44 8.33
C GLY A 43 5.19 5.12 8.02
N GLY A 44 5.97 4.70 9.02
CA GLY A 44 7.34 4.25 8.85
C GLY A 44 7.47 3.00 7.97
N MET A 45 6.63 1.98 8.18
CA MET A 45 6.62 0.79 7.31
C MET A 45 6.30 1.16 5.86
N LEU A 46 5.30 2.02 5.62
CA LEU A 46 4.97 2.46 4.26
C LEU A 46 6.12 3.24 3.60
N ILE A 47 6.78 4.13 4.34
CA ILE A 47 7.99 4.83 3.86
C ILE A 47 9.09 3.83 3.51
N GLY A 48 9.28 2.80 4.32
CA GLY A 48 10.26 1.75 4.04
C GLY A 48 9.95 1.01 2.73
N VAL A 49 8.70 0.63 2.48
CA VAL A 49 8.32 -0.13 1.26
C VAL A 49 8.55 0.74 0.04
N ILE A 50 8.14 2.01 0.14
CA ILE A 50 8.35 2.98 -0.93
C ILE A 50 9.85 3.17 -1.20
N GLY A 51 10.65 3.38 -0.16
CA GLY A 51 12.06 3.77 -0.29
C GLY A 51 13.02 2.65 -0.64
N PHE A 52 12.77 1.43 -0.16
CA PHE A 52 13.68 0.29 -0.35
C PHE A 52 13.26 -0.67 -1.46
N GLU A 53 11.98 -0.70 -1.82
CA GLU A 53 11.46 -1.64 -2.81
C GLU A 53 10.93 -0.88 -4.03
N LEU A 54 9.85 -0.11 -3.87
CA LEU A 54 9.15 0.49 -5.01
C LEU A 54 9.99 1.48 -5.79
N VAL A 55 10.61 2.47 -5.12
CA VAL A 55 11.38 3.52 -5.82
C VAL A 55 12.62 2.95 -6.52
N PRO A 56 13.48 2.15 -5.86
CA PRO A 56 14.66 1.57 -6.51
C PRO A 56 14.30 0.69 -7.71
N GLU A 57 13.31 -0.20 -7.57
CA GLU A 57 12.87 -1.09 -8.65
C GLU A 57 12.29 -0.29 -9.82
N SER A 58 11.45 0.71 -9.53
CA SER A 58 10.79 1.51 -10.55
C SER A 58 11.78 2.29 -11.41
N ILE A 59 12.81 2.89 -10.80
CA ILE A 59 13.85 3.65 -11.53
C ILE A 59 14.68 2.73 -12.43
N GLN A 60 14.88 1.47 -12.05
CA GLN A 60 15.60 0.50 -12.88
C GLN A 60 14.76 0.04 -14.08
N LEU A 61 13.46 -0.11 -13.91
CA LEU A 61 12.56 -0.67 -14.94
C LEU A 61 11.98 0.37 -15.89
N PHE A 62 11.79 1.61 -15.44
CA PHE A 62 11.01 2.62 -16.15
C PHE A 62 11.76 3.94 -16.37
N ASN A 63 11.29 4.72 -17.34
CA ASN A 63 11.84 6.04 -17.62
C ASN A 63 11.58 7.00 -16.45
N PHE A 64 12.63 7.68 -16.00
CA PHE A 64 12.58 8.68 -14.93
C PHE A 64 11.49 9.74 -15.17
N TRP A 65 11.36 10.26 -16.39
CA TRP A 65 10.37 11.29 -16.71
C TRP A 65 8.93 10.78 -16.62
N SER A 66 8.70 9.52 -17.01
CA SER A 66 7.40 8.87 -16.86
C SER A 66 7.03 8.68 -15.39
N LEU A 67 7.98 8.22 -14.57
CA LEU A 67 7.80 8.10 -13.12
C LEU A 67 7.47 9.45 -12.48
N LEU A 68 8.23 10.49 -12.83
CA LEU A 68 8.03 11.83 -12.30
C LEU A 68 6.67 12.42 -12.70
N ALA A 69 6.24 12.21 -13.95
CA ALA A 69 4.93 12.63 -14.42
C ALA A 69 3.80 11.94 -13.64
N GLY A 70 3.89 10.61 -13.46
CA GLY A 70 2.93 9.85 -12.67
C GLY A 70 2.87 10.28 -11.20
N PHE A 71 4.03 10.46 -10.58
CA PHE A 71 4.13 10.92 -9.19
C PHE A 71 3.49 12.30 -9.01
N SER A 72 3.80 13.24 -9.92
CA SER A 72 3.25 14.59 -9.90
C SER A 72 1.73 14.58 -10.11
N LEU A 73 1.23 13.76 -11.03
CA LEU A 73 -0.20 13.58 -11.27
C LEU A 73 -0.90 13.03 -10.01
N SER A 74 -0.30 12.05 -9.34
CA SER A 74 -0.84 11.50 -8.09
C SER A 74 -0.95 12.55 -7.00
N PHE A 75 0.09 13.37 -6.80
CA PHE A 75 0.03 14.46 -5.83
C PHE A 75 -1.11 15.44 -6.13
N ILE A 76 -1.33 15.80 -7.40
CA ILE A 76 -2.45 16.65 -7.82
C ILE A 76 -3.78 15.97 -7.49
N LEU A 77 -3.97 14.71 -7.91
CA LEU A 77 -5.19 13.94 -7.67
C LEU A 77 -5.50 13.86 -6.17
N PHE A 78 -4.53 13.48 -5.34
CA PHE A 78 -4.74 13.31 -3.91
C PHE A 78 -5.00 14.62 -3.16
N ASN A 79 -4.41 15.75 -3.57
CA ASN A 79 -4.77 17.06 -3.03
C ASN A 79 -6.24 17.42 -3.34
N TYR A 80 -6.72 17.15 -4.56
CA TYR A 80 -8.14 17.35 -4.89
C TYR A 80 -9.04 16.39 -4.11
N MET A 81 -8.62 15.15 -3.95
CA MET A 81 -9.34 14.16 -3.16
C MET A 81 -9.45 14.58 -1.69
N GLU A 82 -8.38 15.13 -1.10
CA GLU A 82 -8.42 15.65 0.26
C GLU A 82 -9.49 16.72 0.40
N SER A 83 -9.52 17.69 -0.51
CA SER A 83 -10.54 18.74 -0.50
C SER A 83 -11.96 18.17 -0.62
N ALA A 84 -12.16 17.14 -1.45
CA ALA A 84 -13.46 16.48 -1.62
C ALA A 84 -13.86 15.64 -0.41
N PHE A 85 -12.93 14.89 0.18
CA PHE A 85 -13.16 14.09 1.37
C PHE A 85 -13.42 14.97 2.59
N HIS A 86 -12.67 16.07 2.75
CA HIS A 86 -12.82 16.99 3.86
C HIS A 86 -14.13 17.79 3.78
N SER A 87 -14.66 18.04 2.57
CA SER A 87 -15.99 18.64 2.39
C SER A 87 -17.13 17.64 2.65
N MET A 88 -16.93 16.35 2.32
CA MET A 88 -17.95 15.31 2.41
C MET A 88 -18.03 14.65 3.80
N PHE A 89 -16.93 14.64 4.56
CA PHE A 89 -16.81 13.92 5.84
C PHE A 89 -16.28 14.82 6.98
N LYS A 90 -17.00 15.89 7.32
CA LYS A 90 -16.73 16.70 8.51
C LYS A 90 -16.73 15.84 9.79
N HIS A 91 -15.62 15.85 10.53
CA HIS A 91 -15.46 15.36 11.91
C HIS A 91 -15.86 13.90 12.21
N LYS A 92 -15.44 12.94 11.38
CA LYS A 92 -15.74 11.53 11.62
C LYS A 92 -14.48 10.69 11.84
N SER A 93 -14.50 9.84 12.87
CA SER A 93 -13.43 8.90 13.27
C SER A 93 -12.93 7.99 12.13
N TYR A 94 -13.73 7.81 11.08
CA TYR A 94 -13.47 6.93 9.94
C TYR A 94 -12.76 7.59 8.74
N LEU A 95 -12.49 8.91 8.77
CA LEU A 95 -11.94 9.61 7.59
C LEU A 95 -10.62 8.99 7.10
N SER A 96 -9.67 8.74 8.00
CA SER A 96 -8.37 8.18 7.58
C SER A 96 -8.43 6.72 7.19
N LEU A 97 -9.42 5.95 7.68
CA LEU A 97 -9.65 4.61 7.14
C LEU A 97 -10.15 4.70 5.70
N ILE A 98 -11.09 5.59 5.41
CA ILE A 98 -11.62 5.78 4.04
C ILE A 98 -10.51 6.28 3.12
N ALA A 99 -9.74 7.30 3.54
CA ALA A 99 -8.62 7.83 2.77
C ALA A 99 -7.57 6.74 2.50
N PHE A 100 -7.24 5.94 3.52
CA PHE A 100 -6.33 4.81 3.38
C PHE A 100 -6.86 3.76 2.41
N VAL A 101 -8.11 3.29 2.58
CA VAL A 101 -8.73 2.29 1.69
C VAL A 101 -8.77 2.80 0.25
N PHE A 102 -9.15 4.05 0.04
CA PHE A 102 -9.16 4.63 -1.30
C PHE A 102 -7.76 4.69 -1.90
N ALA A 103 -6.77 5.13 -1.12
CA ALA A 103 -5.39 5.20 -1.59
C ALA A 103 -4.82 3.82 -1.91
N ILE A 104 -5.13 2.81 -1.08
CA ILE A 104 -4.68 1.44 -1.38
C ILE A 104 -5.35 0.88 -2.63
N LEU A 105 -6.61 1.23 -2.89
CA LEU A 105 -7.27 0.90 -4.16
C LEU A 105 -6.61 1.63 -5.34
N ALA A 106 -6.31 2.92 -5.18
CA ALA A 106 -5.77 3.77 -6.23
C ALA A 106 -4.35 3.36 -6.66
N HIS A 107 -3.50 2.84 -5.76
CA HIS A 107 -2.19 2.31 -6.16
C HIS A 107 -2.27 0.88 -6.70
N ASN A 108 -3.20 0.05 -6.20
CA ASN A 108 -3.32 -1.33 -6.65
C ASN A 108 -3.85 -1.46 -8.08
N VAL A 109 -4.52 -0.43 -8.61
CA VAL A 109 -4.90 -0.38 -10.03
C VAL A 109 -3.64 -0.33 -10.94
N PRO A 110 -2.75 0.68 -10.82
CA PRO A 110 -1.46 0.70 -11.49
C PRO A 110 -0.62 -0.57 -11.31
N VAL A 111 -0.48 -1.06 -10.07
CA VAL A 111 0.30 -2.26 -9.76
C VAL A 111 -0.28 -3.47 -10.49
N GLY A 112 -1.60 -3.64 -10.44
CA GLY A 112 -2.29 -4.71 -11.16
C GLY A 112 -2.01 -4.66 -12.66
N ILE A 113 -2.21 -3.50 -13.30
CA ILE A 113 -1.94 -3.34 -14.74
C ILE A 113 -0.49 -3.71 -15.07
N ALA A 114 0.49 -3.22 -14.30
CA ALA A 114 1.90 -3.51 -14.51
C ALA A 114 2.22 -5.01 -14.36
N LEU A 115 1.63 -5.69 -13.35
CA LEU A 115 1.73 -7.13 -13.17
C LEU A 115 1.13 -7.88 -14.35
N GLY A 116 -0.05 -7.47 -14.81
CA GLY A 116 -0.74 -8.09 -15.94
C GLY A 116 0.07 -8.05 -17.24
N MET A 117 0.67 -6.89 -17.54
CA MET A 117 1.49 -6.73 -18.75
C MET A 117 2.78 -7.55 -18.70
N SER A 118 3.38 -7.62 -17.51
CA SER A 118 4.62 -8.38 -17.31
C SER A 118 4.36 -9.90 -17.37
N GLY A 119 3.10 -10.33 -17.12
CA GLY A 119 2.63 -11.71 -16.99
C GLY A 119 2.57 -12.58 -18.25
N SER A 120 3.05 -12.08 -19.39
CA SER A 120 3.04 -12.81 -20.67
C SER A 120 4.22 -13.78 -20.84
N ASN A 121 5.23 -13.74 -19.97
CA ASN A 121 6.36 -14.68 -19.99
C ASN A 121 6.14 -15.84 -19.00
N GLU A 122 6.22 -17.10 -19.44
CA GLU A 122 5.98 -18.30 -18.61
C GLU A 122 6.90 -18.44 -17.38
N ALA A 123 8.00 -17.69 -17.33
CA ALA A 123 8.88 -17.53 -16.17
C ALA A 123 8.36 -16.51 -15.14
N PHE A 124 7.04 -16.23 -15.15
CA PHE A 124 6.35 -15.34 -14.20
C PHE A 124 6.34 -15.96 -12.81
N GLY A 125 7.49 -15.83 -12.15
CA GLY A 125 7.93 -16.68 -11.08
C GLY A 125 7.11 -16.57 -9.81
N MET A 126 7.20 -17.65 -9.02
CA MET A 126 6.79 -17.67 -7.62
C MET A 126 7.38 -16.49 -6.82
N ALA A 127 8.54 -15.97 -7.26
CA ALA A 127 9.19 -14.81 -6.69
C ALA A 127 8.35 -13.53 -6.77
N LEU A 128 7.77 -13.18 -7.92
CA LEU A 128 6.95 -11.96 -8.05
C LEU A 128 5.66 -12.05 -7.20
N LEU A 129 5.05 -13.24 -7.20
CA LEU A 129 3.88 -13.52 -6.37
C LEU A 129 4.22 -13.46 -4.88
N LEU A 130 5.39 -13.94 -4.48
CA LEU A 130 5.87 -13.82 -3.11
C LEU A 130 6.19 -12.36 -2.75
N ALA A 131 6.81 -11.58 -3.66
CA ALA A 131 7.02 -10.14 -3.46
C ALA A 131 5.68 -9.41 -3.28
N LEU A 132 4.67 -9.71 -4.10
CA LEU A 132 3.31 -9.16 -3.94
C LEU A 132 2.70 -9.49 -2.58
N PHE A 133 2.81 -10.75 -2.15
CA PHE A 133 2.33 -11.16 -0.83
C PHE A 133 2.98 -10.32 0.27
N ILE A 134 4.29 -10.12 0.14
CA ILE A 134 5.14 -9.48 1.12
C ILE A 134 4.83 -7.98 1.23
N HIS A 135 4.63 -7.34 0.09
CA HIS A 135 4.20 -5.95 -0.02
C HIS A 135 2.86 -5.68 0.69
N HIS A 136 1.91 -6.63 0.64
CA HIS A 136 0.59 -6.46 1.23
C HIS A 136 0.53 -6.68 2.74
N LEU A 137 1.57 -7.26 3.38
CA LEU A 137 1.60 -7.41 4.83
C LEU A 137 1.53 -6.05 5.56
N PRO A 138 2.42 -5.08 5.26
CA PRO A 138 2.35 -3.72 5.83
C PRO A 138 0.99 -3.05 5.67
N GLU A 139 0.35 -3.21 4.51
CA GLU A 139 -0.96 -2.64 4.22
C GLU A 139 -2.06 -3.28 5.05
N GLY A 140 -2.01 -4.61 5.22
CA GLY A 140 -2.92 -5.34 6.09
C GLY A 140 -2.80 -4.90 7.55
N ILE A 141 -1.57 -4.69 8.04
CA ILE A 141 -1.32 -4.18 9.40
C ILE A 141 -1.98 -2.80 9.56
N ALA A 142 -1.74 -1.88 8.63
CA ALA A 142 -2.31 -0.54 8.64
C ALA A 142 -3.85 -0.58 8.55
N LEU A 143 -4.41 -1.41 7.66
CA LEU A 143 -5.86 -1.56 7.49
C LEU A 143 -6.53 -2.01 8.79
N TYR A 144 -5.96 -2.98 9.49
CA TYR A 144 -6.50 -3.43 10.78
C TYR A 144 -6.44 -2.32 11.82
N ILE A 145 -5.26 -1.71 12.03
CA ILE A 145 -5.04 -0.66 13.02
C ILE A 145 -6.02 0.50 12.80
N LEU A 146 -6.14 0.98 11.57
CA LEU A 146 -7.06 2.07 11.23
C LEU A 146 -8.52 1.69 11.45
N THR A 147 -8.91 0.46 11.14
CA THR A 147 -10.27 -0.02 11.40
C THR A 147 -10.59 0.00 12.89
N ARG A 148 -9.64 -0.39 13.74
CA ARG A 148 -9.81 -0.37 15.20
C ARG A 148 -9.86 1.05 15.76
N ILE A 149 -9.00 1.94 15.28
CA ILE A 149 -9.01 3.36 15.67
C ILE A 149 -10.31 4.03 15.26
N SER A 150 -10.86 3.67 14.09
CA SER A 150 -12.16 4.14 13.62
C SER A 150 -13.34 3.48 14.33
N THR A 151 -13.11 2.62 15.34
CA THR A 151 -14.12 1.92 16.14
C THR A 151 -15.09 1.06 15.31
N LEU A 152 -14.63 0.54 14.17
CA LEU A 152 -15.44 -0.30 13.27
C LEU A 152 -15.22 -1.80 13.54
N ASN A 153 -16.15 -2.61 13.02
CA ASN A 153 -16.06 -4.06 13.09
C ASN A 153 -14.88 -4.60 12.25
N GLU A 154 -14.22 -5.65 12.72
CA GLU A 154 -13.14 -6.35 12.01
C GLU A 154 -13.59 -6.88 10.64
N MET A 155 -14.89 -7.12 10.41
CA MET A 155 -15.42 -7.47 9.08
C MET A 155 -15.10 -6.43 7.99
N VAL A 156 -14.92 -5.16 8.37
CA VAL A 156 -14.50 -4.11 7.43
C VAL A 156 -13.12 -4.41 6.86
N VAL A 157 -12.21 -4.99 7.66
CA VAL A 157 -10.87 -5.39 7.21
C VAL A 157 -10.98 -6.48 6.15
N VAL A 158 -11.81 -7.50 6.38
CA VAL A 158 -11.99 -8.61 5.44
C VAL A 158 -12.62 -8.13 4.13
N LEU A 159 -13.64 -7.28 4.22
CA LEU A 159 -14.29 -6.71 3.03
C LEU A 159 -13.35 -5.80 2.24
N ALA A 160 -12.63 -4.90 2.92
CA ALA A 160 -11.65 -4.04 2.27
C ALA A 160 -10.52 -4.86 1.63
N ALA A 161 -9.98 -5.87 2.32
CA ALA A 161 -8.96 -6.75 1.76
C ALA A 161 -9.47 -7.49 0.51
N CYS A 162 -10.72 -7.97 0.54
CA CYS A 162 -11.35 -8.61 -0.61
C CYS A 162 -11.50 -7.66 -1.79
N ILE A 163 -12.02 -6.45 -1.57
CA ILE A 163 -12.20 -5.43 -2.62
C ILE A 163 -10.84 -5.02 -3.22
N VAL A 164 -9.83 -4.77 -2.38
CA VAL A 164 -8.48 -4.42 -2.84
C VAL A 164 -7.89 -5.53 -3.71
N SER A 165 -8.02 -6.78 -3.27
CA SER A 165 -7.50 -7.94 -4.02
C SER A 165 -8.26 -8.17 -5.33
N LEU A 166 -9.57 -7.93 -5.35
CA LEU A 166 -10.37 -7.98 -6.57
C LEU A 166 -9.95 -6.89 -7.55
N VAL A 167 -9.75 -5.66 -7.07
CA VAL A 167 -9.30 -4.54 -7.91
C VAL A 167 -7.92 -4.81 -8.50
N LEU A 168 -6.99 -5.33 -7.69
CA LEU A 168 -5.66 -5.73 -8.15
C LEU A 168 -5.73 -6.80 -9.24
N SER A 169 -6.46 -7.89 -8.98
CA SER A 169 -6.64 -9.00 -9.92
C SER A 169 -7.33 -8.57 -11.21
N PHE A 170 -8.39 -7.77 -11.12
CA PHE A 170 -9.10 -7.23 -12.27
C PHE A 170 -8.19 -6.30 -13.10
N SER A 171 -7.42 -5.44 -12.45
CA SER A 171 -6.48 -4.54 -13.09
C SER A 171 -5.34 -5.30 -13.78
N ALA A 172 -4.89 -6.43 -13.21
CA ALA A 172 -3.97 -7.34 -13.88
C ALA A 172 -4.59 -8.02 -15.10
N GLY A 173 -5.88 -8.36 -15.05
CA GLY A 173 -6.62 -8.78 -16.24
C GLY A 173 -6.58 -7.74 -17.36
N ILE A 174 -6.83 -6.46 -17.03
CA ILE A 174 -6.69 -5.35 -17.98
C ILE A 174 -5.25 -5.27 -18.51
N GLY A 175 -4.25 -5.36 -17.62
CA GLY A 175 -2.83 -5.35 -17.99
C GLY A 175 -2.48 -6.42 -19.03
N MET A 176 -3.00 -7.64 -18.90
CA MET A 176 -2.73 -8.74 -19.82
C MET A 176 -3.26 -8.50 -21.25
N TYR A 177 -4.31 -7.68 -21.41
CA TYR A 177 -4.90 -7.35 -22.70
C TYR A 177 -4.45 -6.00 -23.27
N THR A 178 -3.69 -5.24 -22.48
CA THR A 178 -3.19 -3.95 -22.90
C THR A 178 -1.73 -4.12 -23.35
N ALA A 179 -1.32 -3.40 -24.40
CA ALA A 179 0.08 -3.26 -24.79
C ALA A 179 0.67 -1.88 -24.46
N PRO A 180 0.63 -1.37 -23.21
CA PRO A 180 1.23 -0.09 -22.89
C PRO A 180 2.74 -0.13 -23.12
N THR A 181 3.27 0.97 -23.63
CA THR A 181 4.72 1.15 -23.72
C THR A 181 5.32 1.22 -22.33
N LYS A 182 6.64 0.96 -22.21
CA LYS A 182 7.38 1.12 -20.94
C LYS A 182 7.16 2.49 -20.29
N ASP A 183 6.90 3.52 -21.09
CA ASP A 183 6.61 4.87 -20.61
C ASP A 183 5.27 4.96 -19.87
N TRP A 184 4.22 4.30 -20.35
CA TRP A 184 2.93 4.25 -19.65
C TRP A 184 3.03 3.49 -18.32
N ASN A 185 3.82 2.42 -18.26
CA ASN A 185 4.08 1.71 -17.01
C ASN A 185 4.82 2.58 -16.00
N GLY A 186 5.79 3.37 -16.46
CA GLY A 186 6.44 4.36 -15.61
C GLY A 186 5.44 5.36 -15.03
N ILE A 187 4.47 5.85 -15.82
CA ILE A 187 3.43 6.76 -15.32
C ILE A 187 2.57 6.06 -14.26
N PHE A 188 2.07 4.85 -14.53
CA PHE A 188 1.29 4.08 -13.58
C PHE A 188 2.05 3.83 -12.27
N MET A 189 3.30 3.40 -12.36
CA MET A 189 4.12 3.14 -11.18
C MET A 189 4.44 4.43 -10.40
N GLY A 190 4.68 5.54 -11.10
CA GLY A 190 4.79 6.86 -10.48
C GLY A 190 3.53 7.25 -9.72
N ILE A 191 2.34 6.96 -10.26
CA ILE A 191 1.07 7.22 -9.58
C ILE A 191 0.96 6.41 -8.29
N ALA A 192 1.31 5.11 -8.35
CA ALA A 192 1.30 4.21 -7.21
C ALA A 192 2.21 4.73 -6.08
N ILE A 193 3.48 5.03 -6.39
CA ILE A 193 4.44 5.59 -5.43
C ILE A 193 3.90 6.90 -4.82
N GLY A 194 3.39 7.82 -5.65
CA GLY A 194 2.86 9.10 -5.18
C GLY A 194 1.69 8.94 -4.21
N SER A 195 0.81 7.98 -4.47
CA SER A 195 -0.38 7.75 -3.63
C SER A 195 -0.04 7.15 -2.26
N LEU A 196 0.90 6.20 -2.21
CA LEU A 196 1.40 5.64 -0.95
C LEU A 196 2.22 6.66 -0.15
N CYS A 197 3.01 7.50 -0.83
CA CYS A 197 3.70 8.64 -0.20
C CYS A 197 2.70 9.60 0.46
N TYR A 198 1.65 9.99 -0.25
CA TYR A 198 0.62 10.89 0.27
C TYR A 198 0.00 10.32 1.55
N VAL A 199 -0.38 9.03 1.55
CA VAL A 199 -0.92 8.38 2.75
C VAL A 199 0.08 8.34 3.89
N ALA A 200 1.32 7.91 3.63
CA ALA A 200 2.32 7.75 4.67
C ALA A 200 2.62 9.08 5.37
N PHE A 201 2.78 10.16 4.61
CA PHE A 201 3.09 11.48 5.16
C PHE A 201 1.87 12.23 5.68
N HIS A 202 0.74 12.25 4.95
CA HIS A 202 -0.40 13.10 5.28
C HIS A 202 -1.38 12.41 6.23
N GLU A 203 -1.78 11.18 5.92
CA GLU A 203 -2.81 10.46 6.68
C GLU A 203 -2.27 9.72 7.90
N MET A 204 -1.04 9.18 7.82
CA MET A 204 -0.43 8.43 8.92
C MET A 204 0.38 9.34 9.84
N ILE A 205 1.47 9.93 9.34
CA ILE A 205 2.37 10.77 10.15
C ILE A 205 1.75 12.13 10.46
N GLY A 206 1.20 12.81 9.44
CA GLY A 206 0.64 14.16 9.53
C GLY A 206 -0.53 14.24 10.52
N LYS A 207 -1.38 13.21 10.58
CA LYS A 207 -2.55 13.17 11.46
C LYS A 207 -2.24 13.23 12.95
N VAL A 208 -1.08 12.72 13.35
CA VAL A 208 -0.64 12.67 14.75
C VAL A 208 0.39 13.76 15.06
N LEU A 209 0.89 14.45 14.04
CA LEU A 209 1.84 15.54 14.20
C LEU A 209 1.29 16.61 15.16
N GLY A 210 2.09 16.97 16.16
CA GLY A 210 1.71 17.95 17.19
C GLY A 210 0.93 17.39 18.39
N ARG A 211 0.51 16.12 18.36
CA ARG A 211 -0.07 15.43 19.53
C ARG A 211 0.96 14.59 20.31
N ILE A 212 2.01 14.19 19.60
CA ILE A 212 3.13 13.39 20.09
C ILE A 212 4.43 14.21 20.13
N VAL A 213 5.29 13.92 21.11
CA VAL A 213 6.61 14.54 21.22
C VAL A 213 7.54 14.07 20.10
N LYS A 214 8.41 14.97 19.61
CA LYS A 214 9.31 14.72 18.47
C LYS A 214 10.17 13.45 18.61
N ARG A 215 10.58 13.11 19.84
CA ARG A 215 11.37 11.90 20.13
C ARG A 215 10.60 10.63 19.82
N GLU A 216 9.34 10.55 20.25
CA GLU A 216 8.49 9.39 19.98
C GLU A 216 8.12 9.32 18.50
N LEU A 217 7.88 10.46 17.85
CA LEU A 217 7.69 10.54 16.40
C LEU A 217 8.86 9.87 15.66
N PHE A 218 10.07 10.31 15.96
CA PHE A 218 11.27 9.77 15.32
C PHE A 218 11.44 8.28 15.64
N PHE A 219 11.24 7.88 16.90
CA PHE A 219 11.37 6.49 17.33
C PHE A 219 10.42 5.54 16.59
N PHE A 220 9.11 5.83 16.54
CA PHE A 220 8.15 4.91 15.93
C PHE A 220 8.25 4.87 14.40
N VAL A 221 8.53 6.01 13.74
CA VAL A 221 8.76 6.03 12.29
C VAL A 221 10.01 5.23 11.94
N THR A 222 11.12 5.46 12.64
CA THR A 222 12.37 4.71 12.39
C THR A 222 12.24 3.23 12.73
N LEU A 223 11.50 2.89 13.79
CA LEU A 223 11.19 1.50 14.12
C LEU A 223 10.39 0.83 13.00
N GLY A 224 9.37 1.49 12.45
CA GLY A 224 8.60 0.98 11.30
C GLY A 224 9.47 0.74 10.07
N ILE A 225 10.33 1.72 9.73
CA ILE A 225 11.30 1.59 8.63
C ILE A 225 12.27 0.43 8.88
N LEU A 226 12.80 0.29 10.10
CA LEU A 226 13.75 -0.75 10.46
C LEU A 226 13.11 -2.14 10.42
N VAL A 227 11.93 -2.31 11.01
CA VAL A 227 11.21 -3.58 10.98
C VAL A 227 10.94 -4.01 9.55
N LEU A 228 10.52 -3.07 8.70
CA LEU A 228 10.33 -3.37 7.30
C LEU A 228 11.65 -3.68 6.57
N TYR A 229 12.72 -2.93 6.83
CA TYR A 229 14.03 -3.21 6.24
C TYR A 229 14.50 -4.64 6.56
N LEU A 230 14.41 -5.05 7.83
CA LEU A 230 14.73 -6.41 8.26
C LEU A 230 13.82 -7.45 7.59
N TYR A 231 12.54 -7.11 7.46
CA TYR A 231 11.56 -7.94 6.76
C TYR A 231 11.89 -8.13 5.28
N LEU A 232 12.29 -7.07 4.57
CA LEU A 232 12.72 -7.13 3.17
C LEU A 232 14.03 -7.90 3.01
N GLN A 233 14.96 -7.78 3.96
CA GLN A 233 16.19 -8.56 3.92
C GLN A 233 15.91 -10.06 4.06
N LEU A 234 15.02 -10.43 4.98
CA LEU A 234 14.56 -11.81 5.13
C LEU A 234 13.83 -12.28 3.88
N SER A 235 12.98 -11.45 3.28
CA SER A 235 12.22 -11.85 2.08
C SER A 235 13.12 -12.13 0.88
N HIS A 236 14.17 -11.33 0.68
CA HIS A 236 15.13 -11.54 -0.40
C HIS A 236 15.94 -12.84 -0.26
N GLU A 237 16.05 -13.43 0.93
CA GLU A 237 16.65 -14.77 1.08
C GLU A 237 15.72 -15.90 0.60
N PHE A 238 14.40 -15.64 0.51
CA PHE A 238 13.39 -16.61 0.06
C PHE A 238 12.99 -16.44 -1.43
N LEU A 239 13.44 -15.37 -2.10
CA LEU A 239 13.14 -15.01 -3.48
C LEU A 239 14.26 -15.42 -4.44
#